data_AF-A0AAW7Q038-F1
#
_entry.id   AF-A0AAW7Q038-F1
#
_cell.length_a   1.000
_cell.length_b   1.000
_cell.length_c   1.000
_cell.angle_alpha   90.00
_cell.angle_beta   90.00
_cell.angle_gamma   90.00
#
_symmetry.space_group_name_H-M   'P 1'
#
loop_
_entity.id
_entity.type
_entity.pdbx_description
1 polymer ?
#
loop_
_entity_poly.entity_id
_entity_poly.type
_entity_poly.pdbx_seq_one_letter_code
_entity_poly.pdbx_strand_id
1 'polypeptide(L)'
;MNKSENKNQLETLQELAHIGLWEFNLATQTLTWSNEIFNIFELDKNKFNPTYENFFDIVHPEDKKSLNDIYLNSLQTKQKLKITHRLLMSD
;
A
#
# COMPACT_ATOMS: atom_id res chain seq x y z
N MET A 1 -5.84 12.36 26.82
CA MET A 1 -5.09 12.23 25.55
C MET A 1 -6.11 12.13 24.43
N ASN A 2 -6.21 13.14 23.57
CA ASN A 2 -7.28 13.26 22.58
C ASN A 2 -6.97 12.41 21.34
N LYS A 3 -8.00 11.82 20.72
CA LYS A 3 -7.88 10.94 19.54
C LYS A 3 -7.14 11.59 18.36
N SER A 4 -7.19 12.91 18.24
CA SER A 4 -6.47 13.69 17.21
C SER A 4 -4.96 13.73 17.43
N GLU A 5 -4.52 13.79 18.69
CA GLU A 5 -3.10 13.90 19.05
C GLU A 5 -2.36 12.59 18.75
N ASN A 6 -3.00 11.45 19.04
CA ASN A 6 -2.49 10.13 18.68
C ASN A 6 -2.39 9.94 17.16
N LYS A 7 -3.34 10.49 16.39
CA LYS A 7 -3.32 10.38 14.92
C LYS A 7 -2.12 11.13 14.34
N ASN A 8 -1.90 12.37 14.79
CA ASN A 8 -0.77 13.18 14.33
C ASN A 8 0.57 12.52 14.71
N GLN A 9 0.69 12.00 15.93
CA GLN A 9 1.89 11.26 16.35
C GLN A 9 2.13 10.02 15.48
N LEU A 10 1.08 9.26 15.14
CA LEU A 10 1.19 8.10 14.28
C LEU A 10 1.57 8.48 12.84
N GLU A 11 1.07 9.58 12.31
CA GLU A 11 1.48 10.10 10.99
C GLU A 11 2.95 10.49 11.00
N THR A 12 3.40 11.25 12.00
CA THR A 12 4.83 11.63 12.14
C THR A 12 5.74 10.40 12.30
N LEU A 13 5.32 9.38 13.05
CA LEU A 13 6.12 8.16 13.20
C LEU A 13 6.24 7.35 11.91
N GLN A 14 5.17 7.28 11.11
CA GLN A 14 5.19 6.65 9.79
C GLN A 14 6.19 7.35 8.87
N GLU A 15 6.15 8.68 8.81
CA GLU A 15 7.08 9.50 8.02
C GLU A 15 8.54 9.31 8.48
N LEU A 16 8.82 9.39 9.78
CA LEU A 16 10.18 9.26 10.32
C LEU A 16 10.77 7.85 10.14
N ALA A 17 9.94 6.81 10.26
CA ALA A 17 10.37 5.42 10.11
C ALA A 17 10.36 4.97 8.64
N HIS A 18 9.80 5.77 7.73
CA HIS A 18 9.54 5.42 6.34
C HIS A 18 8.72 4.13 6.20
N ILE A 19 7.65 4.04 7.00
CA ILE A 19 6.74 2.89 7.05
C ILE A 19 5.33 3.36 6.69
N GLY A 20 4.84 2.85 5.56
CA GLY A 20 3.45 3.04 5.14
C GLY A 20 2.50 2.00 5.72
N LEU A 21 1.24 2.38 5.87
CA LEU A 21 0.14 1.48 6.24
C LEU A 21 -0.85 1.41 5.09
N TRP A 22 -1.28 0.20 4.77
CA TRP A 22 -2.36 -0.02 3.80
C TRP A 22 -3.39 -0.99 4.36
N GLU A 23 -4.62 -0.81 3.92
CA GLU A 23 -5.72 -1.72 4.22
C GLU A 23 -6.49 -1.98 2.92
N PHE A 24 -6.75 -3.26 2.64
CA PHE A 24 -7.61 -3.64 1.52
C PHE A 24 -8.88 -4.31 2.05
N ASN A 25 -10.00 -3.61 1.90
CA ASN A 25 -11.31 -4.15 2.24
C ASN A 25 -11.84 -4.98 1.07
N LEU A 26 -11.86 -6.31 1.24
CA LEU A 26 -12.30 -7.25 0.21
C LEU A 26 -13.80 -7.14 -0.12
N ALA A 27 -14.64 -6.72 0.83
CA ALA A 27 -16.08 -6.60 0.62
C ALA A 27 -16.43 -5.40 -0.24
N THR A 28 -15.72 -4.27 -0.06
CA THR A 28 -15.95 -3.03 -0.81
C THR A 28 -14.93 -2.82 -1.93
N GLN A 29 -13.95 -3.72 -2.07
CA GLN A 29 -12.80 -3.60 -2.97
C GLN A 29 -12.06 -2.26 -2.82
N THR A 30 -11.97 -1.76 -1.59
CA THR A 30 -11.38 -0.45 -1.30
C THR A 30 -9.96 -0.60 -0.76
N LEU A 31 -9.00 0.00 -1.44
CA LEU A 31 -7.61 0.11 -0.99
C LEU A 31 -7.40 1.47 -0.33
N THR A 32 -7.06 1.47 0.95
CA THR A 32 -6.73 2.68 1.70
C THR A 32 -5.23 2.69 1.96
N TRP A 33 -4.59 3.83 1.70
CA TRP A 33 -3.18 4.08 1.97
C TRP A 33 -3.04 5.19 3.01
N SER A 34 -2.04 5.06 3.89
CA SER A 34 -1.57 6.21 4.64
C SER A 34 -0.86 7.21 3.72
N ASN A 35 -0.75 8.46 4.15
CA ASN A 35 -0.02 9.50 3.40
C ASN A 35 1.40 9.04 3.06
N GLU A 36 2.03 8.28 3.96
CA GLU A 36 3.41 7.85 3.79
C GLU A 36 3.60 6.86 2.63
N ILE A 37 2.59 6.06 2.25
CA ILE A 37 2.73 5.21 1.06
C ILE A 37 2.90 6.05 -0.21
N PHE A 38 2.18 7.18 -0.31
CA PHE A 38 2.35 8.10 -1.44
C PHE A 38 3.77 8.69 -1.47
N ASN A 39 4.35 8.98 -0.31
CA ASN A 39 5.74 9.45 -0.21
C ASN A 39 6.73 8.35 -0.62
N ILE A 40 6.58 7.12 -0.09
CA ILE A 40 7.44 5.96 -0.40
C ILE A 40 7.36 5.62 -1.90
N PHE A 41 6.18 5.72 -2.51
CA PHE A 41 5.98 5.42 -3.92
C PHE A 41 6.21 6.63 -4.84
N GLU A 42 6.55 7.78 -4.26
CA GLU A 42 6.77 9.06 -4.97
C GLU A 42 5.57 9.48 -5.85
N LEU A 43 4.35 9.29 -5.34
CA LEU A 43 3.10 9.59 -6.03
C LEU A 43 2.40 10.83 -5.46
N ASP A 44 1.80 11.64 -6.34
CA ASP A 44 0.94 12.74 -5.93
C ASP A 44 -0.42 12.20 -5.47
N LYS A 45 -0.67 12.27 -4.15
CA LYS A 45 -1.93 11.81 -3.52
C LYS A 45 -3.20 12.48 -4.06
N ASN A 46 -3.09 13.64 -4.71
CA ASN A 46 -4.24 14.32 -5.30
C ASN A 46 -4.54 13.84 -6.73
N LYS A 47 -3.60 13.14 -7.36
CA LYS A 47 -3.71 12.63 -8.74
C LYS A 47 -3.84 11.12 -8.78
N PHE A 48 -3.23 10.42 -7.84
CA PHE A 48 -3.25 8.97 -7.77
C PHE A 48 -4.41 8.49 -6.90
N ASN A 49 -5.30 7.70 -7.50
CA ASN A 49 -6.37 7.03 -6.77
C ASN A 49 -5.93 5.61 -6.38
N PRO A 50 -5.77 5.27 -5.10
CA PRO A 50 -5.37 3.94 -4.68
C PRO A 50 -6.53 2.95 -4.88
N THR A 51 -6.43 2.15 -5.95
CA THR A 51 -7.18 0.91 -6.12
C THR A 51 -6.19 -0.24 -6.26
N TYR A 52 -6.67 -1.48 -6.12
CA TYR A 52 -5.80 -2.64 -6.33
C TYR A 52 -5.24 -2.64 -7.77
N GLU A 53 -6.07 -2.29 -8.76
CA GLU A 53 -5.69 -2.19 -10.17
C GLU A 53 -4.62 -1.11 -10.40
N ASN A 54 -4.86 0.12 -9.91
CA ASN A 54 -3.90 1.22 -10.08
C ASN A 54 -2.58 0.94 -9.36
N PHE A 55 -2.62 0.29 -8.18
CA PHE A 55 -1.42 -0.21 -7.51
C PHE A 55 -0.70 -1.27 -8.36
N PHE A 56 -1.44 -2.22 -8.94
CA PHE A 56 -0.87 -3.27 -9.76
C PHE A 56 -0.24 -2.74 -11.05
N ASP A 57 -0.71 -1.61 -11.56
CA ASP A 57 -0.16 -0.96 -12.76
C ASP A 57 1.24 -0.38 -12.54
N ILE A 58 1.50 0.15 -11.34
CA ILE A 58 2.81 0.71 -10.95
C ILE A 58 3.77 -0.34 -10.38
N VAL A 59 3.38 -1.62 -10.34
CA VAL A 59 4.29 -2.72 -9.98
C VAL A 59 5.10 -3.12 -11.22
N HIS A 60 6.40 -3.39 -11.03
CA HIS A 60 7.27 -3.84 -12.11
C HIS A 60 6.70 -5.10 -12.80
N PRO A 61 6.63 -5.16 -14.15
CA PRO A 61 5.95 -6.23 -14.87
C PRO A 61 6.40 -7.66 -14.50
N GLU A 62 7.69 -7.83 -14.20
CA GLU A 62 8.26 -9.13 -13.78
C GLU A 62 7.76 -9.58 -12.40
N ASP A 63 7.35 -8.65 -11.54
CA ASP A 63 6.92 -8.95 -10.16
C ASP A 63 5.40 -9.17 -10.08
N LYS A 64 4.64 -8.72 -11.08
CA LYS A 64 3.16 -8.78 -11.13
C LYS A 64 2.62 -10.20 -10.90
N LYS A 65 3.20 -11.21 -11.56
CA LYS A 65 2.75 -12.59 -11.42
C LYS A 65 2.95 -13.10 -9.99
N SER A 66 4.16 -12.96 -9.45
CA SER A 66 4.46 -13.43 -8.09
C SER A 66 3.63 -12.71 -7.04
N LEU A 67 3.40 -11.41 -7.20
CA LEU A 67 2.56 -10.62 -6.32
C LEU A 67 1.12 -11.14 -6.31
N ASN A 68 0.53 -11.35 -7.49
CA ASN A 68 -0.84 -11.86 -7.62
C ASN A 68 -0.98 -13.27 -7.03
N ASP A 69 -0.01 -14.16 -7.27
CA ASP A 69 -0.02 -15.52 -6.72
C ASP A 69 0.02 -15.51 -5.18
N ILE A 70 0.88 -14.68 -4.58
CA ILE A 70 1.00 -14.51 -3.13
C ILE A 70 -0.29 -13.90 -2.55
N TYR A 71 -0.86 -12.91 -3.24
CA TYR A 71 -2.13 -12.30 -2.87
C TYR A 71 -3.28 -13.32 -2.86
N LEU A 72 -3.49 -14.05 -3.96
CA LEU A 72 -4.53 -15.07 -4.08
C LEU A 72 -4.37 -16.18 -3.05
N ASN A 73 -3.13 -16.62 -2.78
CA ASN A 73 -2.87 -17.60 -1.73
C ASN A 73 -3.30 -17.09 -0.35
N SER A 74 -3.01 -15.82 -0.04
CA SER A 74 -3.36 -15.23 1.26
C SER A 74 -4.86 -15.17 1.51
N LEU A 75 -5.66 -14.97 0.45
CA LEU A 75 -7.12 -15.00 0.53
C LEU A 75 -7.65 -16.40 0.91
N GLN A 76 -6.99 -17.46 0.41
CA GLN A 76 -7.39 -18.84 0.68
C GLN A 76 -6.91 -19.33 2.04
N THR A 77 -5.66 -19.05 2.39
CA THR A 77 -4.99 -19.64 3.57
C THR A 77 -5.12 -18.78 4.83
N LYS A 78 -5.48 -17.50 4.70
CA LYS A 78 -5.49 -16.50 5.79
C LYS A 78 -4.15 -16.36 6.52
N GLN A 79 -3.05 -16.73 5.87
CA GLN A 79 -1.71 -16.61 6.41
C GLN A 79 -1.17 -15.19 6.24
N LYS A 80 -0.15 -14.84 7.04
CA LYS A 80 0.52 -13.54 6.96
C LYS A 80 1.14 -13.37 5.57
N LEU A 81 0.78 -12.26 4.92
CA LEU A 81 1.33 -11.84 3.64
C LEU A 81 2.72 -11.24 3.84
N LYS A 82 3.73 -11.72 3.12
CA LYS A 82 5.03 -11.07 2.98
C LYS A 82 5.33 -10.97 1.48
N ILE A 83 5.42 -9.74 0.98
CA ILE A 83 5.69 -9.45 -0.44
C ILE A 83 6.89 -8.53 -0.51
N THR A 84 7.72 -8.76 -1.52
CA THR A 84 8.76 -7.82 -1.96
C THR A 84 8.56 -7.63 -3.45
N HIS A 85 8.46 -6.38 -3.89
CA HIS A 85 8.26 -6.02 -5.29
C HIS A 85 9.03 -4.75 -5.62
N ARG A 86 9.28 -4.53 -6.90
CA ARG A 86 9.78 -3.27 -7.45
C ARG A 86 8.62 -2.41 -7.92
N LEU A 87 8.79 -1.10 -7.82
CA LEU A 87 7.92 -0.12 -8.48
C LEU A 87 8.42 0.09 -9.92
N LEU A 88 7.48 0.33 -10.83
CA LEU A 88 7.74 0.81 -12.17
C LEU A 88 7.66 2.34 -12.14
N MET A 89 8.83 2.98 -12.09
CA MET A 89 8.95 4.44 -12.14
C MET A 89 9.08 4.89 -13.59
N SER A 90 8.55 6.06 -13.92
CA SER A 90 8.88 6.74 -15.17
C SER A 90 10.29 7.32 -15.09
N ASP A 91 11.08 7.15 -16.16
CA ASP A 91 12.40 7.76 -16.31
C ASP A 91 12.36 9.29 -16.39
#